data_AF-A0A8T8XFY6-F1
#
_entry.id   AF-A0A8T8XFY6-F1
#
_cell.length_a   1.000
_cell.length_b   1.000
_cell.length_c   1.000
_cell.angle_alpha   90.00
_cell.angle_beta   90.00
_cell.angle_gamma   90.00
#
_symmetry.space_group_name_H-M   'P 1'
#
loop_
_entity.id
_entity.type
_entity.pdbx_description
1 polymer ?
#
loop_
_entity_poly.entity_id
_entity_poly.type
_entity_poly.pdbx_seq_one_letter_code
_entity_poly.pdbx_strand_id
1 'polypeptide(L)'
;MPSDAFRNNNSDDDSDSAIMHDTSEYNFELEYHPDELHLIIKRNDTLGLLRYNERAKERGDDTFSRVEVSLFGYYPLPSFYSTADHGSLDALRALINLYQSDFAHSQQPLEKYLQGMDFRMLNLACGNADREMTRFLLDHQPPLGAWRDRDAKGAAPLVCAAQAFPGNVQALQRKMKDTSPARIREKLREHHARYGEFIEFCLGGGASIRESDQYMLPYQLGRQAQPGDQEILGDTVLGNVVTRASYAMVSRLIAAGADAHVVQTWYDPCGFGHGLRCSGVTPLHIASQYWNLDAIQALVEHRGRIGLTEMVTRRDDNGLPPLHWALMGDKDEIATLTPSEVTSRLLRTVKLLDIGPAMVNVKDQANKTVLHYAINSHVGDADCLAAVKLLLEYRPDRDILNARDTDADRPGSTVLHYAVSHRTDDGVRCEIFLQLLNVLVMHGADPSMCDESSRTMLYRLAMRERQQYQAN
;
A
#
# COMPACT_ATOMS: atom_id res chain seq x y z
N MET A 1 27.78 -55.37 -26.83
CA MET A 1 28.58 -56.42 -26.18
C MET A 1 29.99 -55.91 -26.04
N PRO A 2 30.56 -55.75 -24.84
CA PRO A 2 30.00 -55.80 -23.46
C PRO A 2 30.09 -54.38 -22.80
N SER A 3 29.58 -54.04 -21.62
CA SER A 3 28.84 -54.67 -20.49
C SER A 3 28.31 -53.49 -19.63
N ASP A 4 27.01 -53.37 -19.35
CA ASP A 4 26.34 -53.79 -18.09
C ASP A 4 26.92 -53.09 -16.82
N ALA A 5 26.19 -52.50 -15.88
CA ALA A 5 24.77 -52.58 -15.55
C ALA A 5 24.41 -51.63 -14.37
N PHE A 6 23.13 -51.25 -14.30
CA PHE A 6 22.26 -51.03 -13.13
C PHE A 6 22.42 -49.86 -12.12
N ARG A 7 21.41 -48.96 -12.21
CA ARG A 7 20.43 -48.50 -11.17
C ARG A 7 20.83 -47.53 -10.05
N ASN A 8 20.09 -46.40 -10.08
CA ASN A 8 19.49 -45.59 -9.00
C ASN A 8 20.31 -45.27 -7.75
N ASN A 9 20.57 -43.97 -7.55
CA ASN A 9 20.11 -43.27 -6.34
C ASN A 9 20.00 -41.76 -6.59
N ASN A 10 18.99 -41.17 -5.96
CA ASN A 10 18.68 -39.76 -5.89
C ASN A 10 19.91 -38.92 -5.47
N SER A 11 20.11 -37.81 -6.16
CA SER A 11 20.69 -36.59 -5.61
C SER A 11 20.18 -35.43 -6.45
N ASP A 12 19.22 -34.70 -5.89
CA ASP A 12 18.89 -33.35 -6.29
C ASP A 12 20.17 -32.51 -6.26
N ASP A 13 20.43 -31.78 -7.34
CA ASP A 13 21.51 -30.79 -7.41
C ASP A 13 20.97 -29.54 -8.13
N ASP A 14 19.96 -28.93 -7.50
CA ASP A 14 19.63 -27.51 -7.68
C ASP A 14 20.58 -26.72 -6.78
N SER A 15 21.59 -26.10 -7.37
CA SER A 15 22.54 -25.23 -6.68
C SER A 15 22.07 -23.77 -6.73
N ASP A 16 21.81 -23.26 -5.52
CA ASP A 16 21.76 -21.85 -5.09
C ASP A 16 20.68 -20.92 -5.70
N SER A 17 19.42 -21.30 -5.49
CA SER A 17 18.37 -20.33 -5.15
C SER A 17 18.20 -20.29 -3.64
N ALA A 18 18.66 -19.22 -2.97
CA ALA A 18 18.32 -19.00 -1.57
C ALA A 18 16.83 -18.63 -1.47
N ILE A 19 16.07 -19.65 -1.09
CA ILE A 19 14.67 -19.69 -0.75
C ILE A 19 14.38 -18.69 0.38
N MET A 20 13.46 -17.75 0.13
CA MET A 20 12.76 -17.03 1.20
C MET A 20 11.76 -18.03 1.79
N HIS A 21 12.16 -18.68 2.89
CA HIS A 21 11.29 -19.58 3.62
C HIS A 21 10.18 -18.80 4.31
N ASP A 22 8.95 -19.22 4.04
CA ASP A 22 7.82 -19.17 4.95
C ASP A 22 8.15 -20.01 6.19
N THR A 23 8.15 -19.41 7.38
CA THR A 23 8.02 -20.13 8.66
C THR A 23 7.42 -19.22 9.73
N SER A 24 6.26 -19.64 10.24
CA SER A 24 5.86 -19.50 11.64
C SER A 24 7.02 -19.82 12.59
N GLU A 25 7.16 -19.06 13.67
CA GLU A 25 8.01 -19.40 14.83
C GLU A 25 9.43 -19.91 14.48
N TYR A 26 10.26 -19.03 13.93
CA TYR A 26 11.69 -19.11 14.17
C TYR A 26 12.09 -17.90 15.03
N ASN A 27 12.41 -18.18 16.30
CA ASN A 27 13.23 -17.31 17.14
C ASN A 27 14.60 -17.13 16.46
N PHE A 28 14.69 -16.23 15.49
CA PHE A 28 15.92 -15.51 15.24
C PHE A 28 15.94 -14.36 16.24
N GLU A 29 16.26 -14.68 17.50
CA GLU A 29 16.98 -13.73 18.34
C GLU A 29 18.38 -13.55 17.73
N LEU A 30 18.45 -12.86 16.58
CA LEU A 30 19.46 -11.81 16.52
C LEU A 30 19.03 -10.90 17.65
N GLU A 31 19.70 -11.02 18.79
CA GLU A 31 19.64 -10.04 19.86
C GLU A 31 19.97 -8.69 19.22
N TYR A 32 18.96 -8.05 18.65
CA TYR A 32 19.02 -6.68 18.16
C TYR A 32 19.05 -5.84 19.42
N HIS A 33 20.23 -5.77 20.04
CA HIS A 33 20.49 -4.86 21.13
C HIS A 33 20.42 -3.46 20.53
N PRO A 34 19.34 -2.69 20.79
CA PRO A 34 19.23 -1.37 20.22
C PRO A 34 20.40 -0.55 20.76
N ASP A 35 21.13 0.12 19.87
CA ASP A 35 22.27 0.95 20.24
C ASP A 35 21.88 1.92 21.39
N GLU A 36 22.73 2.01 22.41
CA GLU A 36 22.44 2.74 23.66
C GLU A 36 22.11 4.21 23.36
N LEU A 37 22.82 4.83 22.42
CA LEU A 37 22.57 6.22 22.02
C LEU A 37 21.22 6.36 21.32
N HIS A 38 20.83 5.41 20.46
CA HIS A 38 19.49 5.39 19.88
C HIS A 38 18.39 5.32 20.96
N LEU A 39 18.56 4.52 22.01
CA LEU A 39 17.59 4.44 23.12
C LEU A 39 17.52 5.73 23.95
N ILE A 40 18.65 6.37 24.20
CA ILE A 40 18.72 7.67 24.87
C ILE A 40 17.97 8.73 24.05
N ILE A 41 18.25 8.80 22.75
CA ILE A 41 17.59 9.72 21.82
C ILE A 41 16.09 9.47 21.78
N LYS A 42 15.66 8.21 21.65
CA LYS A 42 14.25 7.82 21.63
C LYS A 42 13.47 8.26 22.87
N ARG A 43 14.15 8.37 24.02
CA ARG A 43 13.57 8.86 25.28
C ARG A 43 13.61 10.39 25.40
N ASN A 44 14.18 11.09 24.42
CA ASN A 44 14.49 12.51 24.44
C ASN A 44 15.33 12.90 25.68
N ASP A 45 16.21 12.00 26.14
CA ASP A 45 17.03 12.18 27.34
C ASP A 45 18.32 12.96 27.03
N THR A 46 18.25 14.28 27.20
CA THR A 46 19.37 15.20 26.95
C THR A 46 20.55 14.99 27.90
N LEU A 47 20.30 14.65 29.16
CA LEU A 47 21.35 14.44 30.15
C LEU A 47 22.09 13.12 29.87
N GLY A 48 21.34 12.06 29.55
CA GLY A 48 21.89 10.79 29.09
C GLY A 48 22.75 10.97 27.85
N LEU A 49 22.29 11.78 26.90
CA LEU A 49 23.01 12.07 25.66
C LEU A 49 24.35 12.77 25.91
N LEU A 50 24.38 13.80 26.77
CA LEU A 50 25.62 14.51 27.11
C LEU A 50 26.63 13.57 27.78
N ARG A 51 26.19 12.78 28.77
CA ARG A 51 27.03 11.79 29.44
C ARG A 51 27.55 10.71 28.50
N TYR A 52 26.72 10.27 27.56
CA TYR A 52 27.12 9.31 26.54
C TYR A 52 28.25 9.87 25.68
N ASN A 53 28.11 11.11 25.20
CA ASN A 53 29.11 11.77 24.38
C ASN A 53 30.44 12.00 25.12
N GLU A 54 30.39 12.37 26.41
CA GLU A 54 31.59 12.46 27.25
C GLU A 54 32.34 11.11 27.33
N ARG A 55 31.62 10.02 27.61
CA ARG A 55 32.20 8.66 27.65
C ARG A 55 32.69 8.17 26.30
N ALA A 56 32.07 8.60 25.20
CA ALA A 56 32.55 8.28 23.85
C ALA A 56 33.91 8.97 23.59
N LYS A 57 34.02 10.25 23.95
CA LYS A 57 35.27 11.01 23.83
C LYS A 57 36.39 10.43 24.70
N GLU A 58 36.08 9.97 25.91
CA GLU A 58 37.05 9.27 26.78
C GLU A 58 37.60 7.98 26.14
N ARG A 59 36.81 7.31 25.31
CA ARG A 59 37.22 6.12 24.55
C ARG A 59 37.93 6.43 23.24
N GLY A 60 37.97 7.71 22.84
CA GLY A 60 38.48 8.14 21.54
C GLY A 60 37.50 7.91 20.38
N ASP A 61 36.22 7.64 20.67
CA ASP A 61 35.16 7.44 19.69
C ASP A 61 34.48 8.77 19.33
N ASP A 62 34.07 8.92 18.08
CA ASP A 62 33.25 10.04 17.62
C ASP A 62 31.79 9.63 17.43
N THR A 63 30.90 10.26 18.20
CA THR A 63 29.45 10.03 18.17
C THR A 63 28.86 10.16 16.76
N PHE A 64 29.45 11.01 15.90
CA PHE A 64 28.92 11.30 14.56
C PHE A 64 29.53 10.45 13.43
N SER A 65 30.68 9.81 13.66
CA SER A 65 31.40 8.99 12.66
C SER A 65 31.27 7.48 12.88
N ARG A 66 30.49 7.05 13.88
CA ARG A 66 30.23 5.62 14.20
C ARG A 66 29.31 4.89 13.23
N VAL A 67 28.79 5.59 12.22
CA VAL A 67 27.76 5.07 11.32
C VAL A 67 28.41 4.26 10.20
N GLU A 68 28.15 2.96 10.14
CA GLU A 68 28.51 2.12 9.01
C GLU A 68 27.34 2.01 8.02
N VAL A 69 27.65 2.10 6.73
CA VAL A 69 26.67 1.89 5.64
C VAL A 69 26.73 0.42 5.23
N SER A 70 25.64 -0.31 5.46
CA SER A 70 25.48 -1.69 5.00
C SER A 70 24.49 -1.77 3.84
N LEU A 71 24.40 -2.95 3.20
CA LEU A 71 23.34 -3.27 2.23
C LEU A 71 21.92 -3.08 2.79
N PHE A 72 21.76 -3.13 4.12
CA PHE A 72 20.47 -3.00 4.81
C PHE A 72 20.23 -1.60 5.40
N GLY A 73 21.08 -0.63 5.07
CA GLY A 73 21.05 0.73 5.61
C GLY A 73 22.08 0.93 6.72
N TYR A 74 21.84 1.93 7.58
CA TYR A 74 22.76 2.30 8.64
C TYR A 74 22.63 1.39 9.86
N TYR A 75 23.77 0.92 10.38
CA TYR A 75 23.84 0.32 11.71
C TYR A 75 25.16 0.70 12.39
N PRO A 76 25.14 1.40 13.55
CA PRO A 76 23.98 1.98 14.22
C PRO A 76 23.30 3.11 13.41
N LEU A 77 22.04 3.42 13.72
CA LEU A 77 21.31 4.52 13.07
C LEU A 77 21.98 5.87 13.35
N PRO A 78 22.05 6.79 12.37
CA PRO A 78 22.57 8.13 12.59
C PRO A 78 21.81 8.84 13.71
N SER A 79 22.51 9.58 14.57
CA SER A 79 21.89 10.25 15.71
C SER A 79 20.84 11.28 15.26
N PHE A 80 21.14 12.05 14.22
CA PHE A 80 20.21 13.00 13.61
C PHE A 80 18.97 12.33 12.99
N TYR A 81 19.16 11.16 12.35
CA TYR A 81 18.04 10.34 11.87
C TYR A 81 17.12 9.97 13.04
N SER A 82 17.70 9.40 14.11
CA SER A 82 16.94 8.94 15.28
C SER A 82 16.17 10.08 15.95
N THR A 83 16.75 11.29 16.02
CA THR A 83 16.04 12.44 16.60
C THR A 83 14.83 12.87 15.77
N ALA A 84 14.95 12.89 14.44
CA ALA A 84 13.86 13.28 13.56
C ALA A 84 12.77 12.20 13.48
N ASP A 85 13.17 10.93 13.45
CA ASP A 85 12.27 9.77 13.43
C ASP A 85 11.43 9.65 14.72
N HIS A 86 11.95 10.11 15.86
CA HIS A 86 11.26 10.05 17.15
C HIS A 86 10.73 11.40 17.64
N GLY A 87 10.85 12.48 16.87
CA GLY A 87 10.41 13.82 17.30
C GLY A 87 11.11 14.31 18.57
N SER A 88 12.34 13.86 18.82
CA SER A 88 13.09 14.15 20.05
C SER A 88 13.81 15.49 19.95
N LEU A 89 13.03 16.58 20.03
CA LEU A 89 13.49 17.94 19.76
C LEU A 89 14.58 18.43 20.72
N ASP A 90 14.51 18.08 22.01
CA ASP A 90 15.51 18.51 22.97
C ASP A 90 16.84 17.79 22.76
N ALA A 91 16.77 16.48 22.48
CA ALA A 91 17.93 15.69 22.08
C ALA A 91 18.55 16.22 20.79
N LEU A 92 17.74 16.65 19.80
CA LEU A 92 18.25 17.29 18.59
C LEU A 92 19.00 18.59 18.89
N ARG A 93 18.42 19.49 19.71
CA ARG A 93 19.09 20.74 20.10
C ARG A 93 20.43 20.47 20.78
N ALA A 94 20.48 19.47 21.66
CA ALA A 94 21.71 19.04 22.32
C ALA A 94 22.73 18.47 21.31
N LEU A 95 22.30 17.63 20.36
CA LEU A 95 23.18 17.10 19.31
C LEU A 95 23.77 18.18 18.41
N ILE A 96 22.98 19.19 18.02
CA ILE A 96 23.44 20.32 17.23
C ILE A 96 24.54 21.08 17.98
N ASN A 97 24.31 21.39 19.26
CA ASN A 97 25.29 22.06 20.10
C ASN A 97 26.58 21.23 20.24
N LEU A 98 26.46 19.91 20.42
CA LEU A 98 27.61 19.00 20.51
C LEU A 98 28.41 18.97 19.20
N TYR A 99 27.73 18.90 18.05
CA TYR A 99 28.37 18.91 16.73
C TYR A 99 29.13 20.21 16.49
N GLN A 100 28.50 21.35 16.76
CA GLN A 100 29.10 22.67 16.58
C GLN A 100 30.27 22.95 17.55
N SER A 101 30.24 22.35 18.73
CA SER A 101 31.29 22.51 19.75
C SER A 101 32.51 21.63 19.49
N ASP A 102 32.40 20.62 18.62
CA ASP A 102 33.50 19.71 18.34
C ASP A 102 34.47 20.31 17.31
N PHE A 103 35.74 20.44 17.67
CA PHE A 103 36.75 21.00 16.77
C PHE A 103 36.95 20.15 15.52
N ALA A 104 36.77 18.81 15.61
CA ALA A 104 36.88 17.90 14.47
C ALA A 104 35.82 18.18 13.40
N HIS A 105 34.63 18.60 13.82
CA HIS A 105 33.48 18.88 12.96
C HIS A 105 33.31 20.37 12.64
N SER A 106 33.97 21.25 13.40
CA SER A 106 33.91 22.71 13.24
C SER A 106 34.32 23.23 11.84
N GLN A 107 35.00 22.39 11.02
CA GLN A 107 35.38 22.74 9.65
C GLN A 107 34.30 22.44 8.60
N GLN A 108 33.29 21.62 8.92
CA GLN A 108 32.17 21.32 8.03
C GLN A 108 30.86 21.89 8.60
N PRO A 109 30.16 22.78 7.87
CA PRO A 109 28.84 23.24 8.30
C PRO A 109 27.87 22.06 8.45
N LEU A 110 27.05 22.08 9.50
CA LEU A 110 26.11 21.00 9.83
C LEU A 110 25.19 20.67 8.63
N GLU A 111 24.76 21.68 7.88
CA GLU A 111 23.90 21.52 6.71
C GLU A 111 24.58 20.69 5.64
N LYS A 112 25.88 20.91 5.43
CA LYS A 112 26.68 20.17 4.46
C LYS A 112 26.88 18.72 4.90
N TYR A 113 27.02 18.48 6.21
CA TYR A 113 27.06 17.12 6.76
C TYR A 113 25.73 16.40 6.54
N LEU A 114 24.61 17.03 6.89
CA LEU A 114 23.27 16.46 6.71
C LEU A 114 22.91 16.25 5.23
N GLN A 115 23.34 17.13 4.33
CA GLN A 115 23.17 16.94 2.88
C GLN A 115 23.91 15.71 2.33
N GLY A 116 25.02 15.32 2.97
CA GLY A 116 25.78 14.12 2.61
C GLY A 116 25.12 12.81 3.03
N MET A 117 24.07 12.87 3.85
CA MET A 117 23.30 11.71 4.28
C MET A 117 22.22 11.34 3.25
N ASP A 118 21.79 10.09 3.24
CA ASP A 118 20.73 9.59 2.35
C ASP A 118 19.30 9.96 2.83
N PHE A 119 19.17 10.48 4.05
CA PHE A 119 17.91 10.92 4.64
C PHE A 119 17.79 12.45 4.70
N ARG A 120 16.56 12.92 4.89
CA ARG A 120 16.27 14.34 5.13
C ARG A 120 15.46 14.46 6.41
N MET A 121 15.97 15.26 7.36
CA MET A 121 15.31 15.43 8.66
C MET A 121 13.91 16.01 8.54
N LEU A 122 13.72 16.99 7.63
CA LEU A 122 12.42 17.60 7.40
C LEU A 122 11.39 16.59 6.85
N ASN A 123 11.83 15.68 5.97
CA ASN A 123 10.99 14.60 5.45
C ASN A 123 10.52 13.65 6.55
N LEU A 124 11.43 13.23 7.44
CA LEU A 124 11.11 12.37 8.58
C LEU A 124 10.14 13.06 9.54
N ALA A 125 10.40 14.32 9.88
CA ALA A 125 9.51 15.11 10.74
C ALA A 125 8.10 15.26 10.13
N CYS A 126 8.01 15.48 8.82
CA CYS A 126 6.73 15.57 8.11
C CYS A 126 6.01 14.22 8.01
N GLY A 127 6.74 13.14 7.76
CA GLY A 127 6.22 11.77 7.80
C GLY A 127 5.66 11.37 9.15
N ASN A 128 6.09 12.02 10.24
CA ASN A 128 5.57 11.84 11.60
C ASN A 128 4.48 12.86 12.00
N ALA A 129 4.17 13.82 11.13
CA ALA A 129 3.32 14.97 11.43
C ALA A 129 3.77 15.80 12.65
N ASP A 130 5.08 15.90 12.88
CA ASP A 130 5.66 16.65 14.00
C ASP A 130 5.81 18.14 13.65
N ARG A 131 4.84 18.95 14.11
CA ARG A 131 4.79 20.40 13.86
C ARG A 131 5.94 21.15 14.51
N GLU A 132 6.37 20.74 15.70
CA GLU A 132 7.38 21.46 16.47
C GLU A 132 8.75 21.24 15.87
N MET A 133 9.08 19.98 15.56
CA MET A 133 10.30 19.62 14.85
C MET A 133 10.35 20.27 13.47
N THR A 134 9.25 20.20 12.70
CA THR A 134 9.18 20.81 11.37
C THR A 134 9.46 22.31 11.41
N ARG A 135 8.82 23.03 12.33
CA ARG A 135 9.06 24.47 12.51
C ARG A 135 10.50 24.75 12.92
N PHE A 136 11.03 24.00 13.88
CA PHE A 136 12.42 24.16 14.31
C PHE A 136 13.42 24.00 13.16
N LEU A 137 13.25 22.97 12.31
CA LEU A 137 14.16 22.71 11.19
C LEU A 137 14.12 23.83 10.13
N LEU A 138 12.93 24.39 9.86
CA LEU A 138 12.75 25.48 8.90
C LEU A 138 13.25 26.83 9.44
N ASP A 139 13.05 27.08 10.73
CA ASP A 139 13.41 28.36 11.38
C ASP A 139 14.89 28.42 11.82
N HIS A 140 15.59 27.29 11.86
CA HIS A 140 17.02 27.24 12.19
C HIS A 140 17.83 28.10 11.21
N GLN A 141 18.92 28.71 11.68
CA GLN A 141 19.82 29.50 10.84
C GLN A 141 21.23 28.89 10.82
N PRO A 142 21.69 28.35 9.67
CA PRO A 142 20.97 28.16 8.40
C PRO A 142 19.85 27.09 8.47
N PRO A 143 18.83 27.10 7.59
CA PRO A 143 17.76 26.10 7.62
C PRO A 143 18.29 24.67 7.49
N LEU A 144 17.77 23.74 8.30
CA LEU A 144 18.17 22.32 8.31
C LEU A 144 17.31 21.45 7.39
N GLY A 145 16.56 22.09 6.48
CA GLY A 145 15.79 21.46 5.42
C GLY A 145 14.92 22.48 4.69
N ALA A 146 14.43 22.10 3.51
CA ALA A 146 13.52 22.89 2.70
C ALA A 146 12.38 22.03 2.13
N TRP A 147 11.24 22.65 1.83
CA TRP A 147 10.07 21.98 1.24
C TRP A 147 10.35 21.29 -0.09
N ARG A 148 11.40 21.70 -0.80
CA ARG A 148 11.82 21.13 -2.09
C ARG A 148 12.86 20.02 -1.94
N ASP A 149 13.33 19.76 -0.73
CA ASP A 149 14.31 18.70 -0.51
C ASP A 149 13.73 17.34 -0.87
N ARG A 150 14.62 16.43 -1.25
CA ARG A 150 14.32 15.06 -1.63
C ARG A 150 15.18 14.11 -0.83
N ASP A 151 14.56 13.08 -0.27
CA ASP A 151 15.28 11.96 0.33
C ASP A 151 15.81 11.00 -0.74
N ALA A 152 16.49 9.92 -0.32
CA ALA A 152 17.01 8.91 -1.23
C ALA A 152 15.95 8.18 -2.07
N LYS A 153 14.65 8.28 -1.72
CA LYS A 153 13.53 7.74 -2.48
C LYS A 153 12.89 8.76 -3.41
N GLY A 154 13.37 10.00 -3.42
CA GLY A 154 12.80 11.09 -4.22
C GLY A 154 11.53 11.68 -3.61
N ALA A 155 11.22 11.40 -2.34
CA ALA A 155 10.05 11.95 -1.67
C ALA A 155 10.33 13.38 -1.19
N ALA A 156 9.33 14.27 -1.33
CA ALA A 156 9.33 15.59 -0.71
C ALA A 156 8.73 15.53 0.70
N PRO A 157 9.00 16.50 1.59
CA PRO A 157 8.41 16.53 2.93
C PRO A 157 6.88 16.41 2.94
N LEU A 158 6.19 17.09 2.01
CA LEU A 158 4.74 17.03 1.92
C LEU A 158 4.22 15.65 1.48
N VAL A 159 4.90 14.96 0.56
CA VAL A 159 4.53 13.58 0.18
C VAL A 159 4.83 12.60 1.31
N CYS A 160 5.88 12.78 2.11
CA CYS A 160 6.11 11.93 3.29
C CYS A 160 4.93 12.01 4.28
N ALA A 161 4.39 13.22 4.52
CA ALA A 161 3.17 13.38 5.33
C ALA A 161 1.96 12.68 4.69
N ALA A 162 1.82 12.77 3.36
CA ALA A 162 0.75 12.11 2.63
C ALA A 162 0.86 10.57 2.67
N GLN A 163 2.05 10.00 2.51
CA GLN A 163 2.30 8.55 2.60
C GLN A 163 1.93 7.96 3.96
N ALA A 164 2.11 8.72 5.03
CA ALA A 164 1.71 8.31 6.38
C ALA A 164 0.21 8.55 6.67
N PHE A 165 -0.51 9.29 5.81
CA PHE A 165 -1.92 9.63 5.99
C PHE A 165 -2.83 8.39 6.13
N PRO A 166 -2.78 7.35 5.28
CA PRO A 166 -3.71 6.20 5.38
C PRO A 166 -3.72 5.54 6.75
N GLY A 167 -2.55 5.55 7.42
CA GLY A 167 -2.30 4.90 8.71
C GLY A 167 -2.05 3.40 8.56
N ASN A 168 -1.39 2.80 9.54
CA ASN A 168 -1.09 1.37 9.55
C ASN A 168 -2.03 0.63 10.51
N VAL A 169 -3.07 0.00 9.95
CA VAL A 169 -4.12 -0.69 10.73
C VAL A 169 -3.53 -1.82 11.56
N GLN A 170 -2.63 -2.63 10.96
CA GLN A 170 -1.99 -3.74 11.66
C GLN A 170 -1.12 -3.26 12.82
N ALA A 171 -0.36 -2.17 12.64
CA ALA A 171 0.46 -1.59 13.70
C ALA A 171 -0.41 -1.01 14.83
N LEU A 172 -1.58 -0.44 14.52
CA LEU A 172 -2.55 -0.02 15.53
C LEU A 172 -3.09 -1.24 16.29
N GLN A 173 -3.51 -2.29 15.58
CA GLN A 173 -4.02 -3.53 16.19
C GLN A 173 -3.00 -4.16 17.14
N ARG A 174 -1.71 -4.23 16.77
CA ARG A 174 -0.65 -4.76 17.64
C ARG A 174 -0.46 -3.95 18.93
N LYS A 175 -0.74 -2.64 18.92
CA LYS A 175 -0.57 -1.74 20.08
C LYS A 175 -1.80 -1.66 20.97
N MET A 176 -2.97 -1.99 20.43
CA MET A 176 -4.25 -1.81 21.10
C MET A 176 -4.62 -3.06 21.91
N LYS A 177 -5.09 -2.87 23.14
CA LYS A 177 -5.62 -3.96 23.98
C LYS A 177 -7.02 -4.41 23.55
N ASP A 178 -7.81 -3.49 22.99
CA ASP A 178 -9.13 -3.73 22.42
C ASP A 178 -9.07 -3.40 20.93
N THR A 179 -9.31 -4.41 20.09
CA THR A 179 -9.23 -4.35 18.63
C THR A 179 -10.60 -4.32 17.96
N SER A 180 -11.66 -3.89 18.67
CA SER A 180 -12.97 -3.73 18.06
C SER A 180 -12.92 -2.78 16.84
N PRO A 181 -13.65 -3.08 15.74
CA PRO A 181 -13.64 -2.23 14.54
C PRO A 181 -13.98 -0.76 14.82
N ALA A 182 -14.91 -0.51 15.75
CA ALA A 182 -15.28 0.84 16.17
C ALA A 182 -14.11 1.61 16.78
N ARG A 183 -13.32 0.97 17.66
CA ARG A 183 -12.18 1.61 18.33
C ARG A 183 -11.02 1.85 17.37
N ILE A 184 -10.77 0.92 16.44
CA ILE A 184 -9.78 1.09 15.37
C ILE A 184 -10.15 2.30 14.51
N ARG A 185 -11.42 2.42 14.09
CA ARG A 185 -11.90 3.56 13.30
C ARG A 185 -11.81 4.89 14.02
N GLU A 186 -12.06 4.92 15.33
CA GLU A 186 -11.89 6.12 16.13
C GLU A 186 -10.42 6.58 16.12
N LYS A 187 -9.48 5.66 16.33
CA LYS A 187 -8.04 5.97 16.28
C LYS A 187 -7.55 6.36 14.89
N LEU A 188 -8.07 5.72 13.85
CA LEU A 188 -7.82 6.13 12.48
C LEU A 188 -8.35 7.54 12.22
N ARG A 189 -9.56 7.87 12.68
CA ARG A 189 -10.13 9.22 12.53
C ARG A 189 -9.29 10.28 13.23
N GLU A 190 -8.82 10.03 14.45
CA GLU A 190 -7.88 10.91 15.16
C GLU A 190 -6.57 11.10 14.35
N HIS A 191 -6.03 10.00 13.81
CA HIS A 191 -4.85 10.02 12.96
C HIS A 191 -5.06 10.83 11.68
N HIS A 192 -6.15 10.59 10.94
CA HIS A 192 -6.49 11.32 9.72
C HIS A 192 -6.74 12.80 9.97
N ALA A 193 -7.39 13.16 11.09
CA ALA A 193 -7.56 14.55 11.49
C ALA A 193 -6.20 15.21 11.75
N ARG A 194 -5.33 14.57 12.54
CA ARG A 194 -3.97 15.07 12.83
C ARG A 194 -3.16 15.28 11.55
N TYR A 195 -3.13 14.30 10.65
CA TYR A 195 -2.38 14.40 9.40
C TYR A 195 -3.03 15.39 8.43
N GLY A 196 -4.36 15.45 8.37
CA GLY A 196 -5.07 16.42 7.54
C GLY A 196 -4.73 17.87 7.94
N GLU A 197 -4.80 18.19 9.23
CA GLU A 197 -4.39 19.51 9.70
C GLU A 197 -2.88 19.75 9.50
N PHE A 198 -2.04 18.71 9.61
CA PHE A 198 -0.60 18.83 9.36
C PHE A 198 -0.30 19.13 7.89
N ILE A 199 -1.01 18.50 6.96
CA ILE A 199 -0.90 18.79 5.53
C ILE A 199 -1.29 20.24 5.25
N GLU A 200 -2.37 20.76 5.85
CA GLU A 200 -2.71 22.19 5.74
C GLU A 200 -1.62 23.10 6.33
N PHE A 201 -1.01 22.71 7.44
CA PHE A 201 0.15 23.43 8.00
C PHE A 201 1.32 23.47 7.03
N CYS A 202 1.67 22.35 6.37
CA CYS A 202 2.73 22.32 5.36
C CYS A 202 2.40 23.23 4.16
N LEU A 203 1.17 23.18 3.66
CA LEU A 203 0.71 24.06 2.56
C LEU A 203 0.78 25.54 2.96
N GLY A 204 0.34 25.89 4.17
CA GLY A 204 0.44 27.25 4.72
C GLY A 204 1.88 27.70 4.96
N GLY A 205 2.80 26.75 5.19
CA GLY A 205 4.24 26.96 5.31
C GLY A 205 4.98 27.13 3.98
N GLY A 206 4.30 27.02 2.84
CA GLY A 206 4.87 27.19 1.51
C GLY A 206 5.21 25.90 0.76
N ALA A 207 4.79 24.73 1.25
CA ALA A 207 4.93 23.49 0.50
C ALA A 207 4.05 23.52 -0.76
N SER A 208 4.64 23.20 -1.92
CA SER A 208 3.93 23.17 -3.21
C SER A 208 3.47 21.75 -3.52
N ILE A 209 2.17 21.55 -3.74
CA ILE A 209 1.63 20.24 -4.15
C ILE A 209 2.29 19.76 -5.45
N ARG A 210 2.35 20.62 -6.46
CA ARG A 210 2.88 20.29 -7.80
C ARG A 210 4.35 19.90 -7.81
N GLU A 211 5.10 20.39 -6.83
CA GLU A 211 6.52 20.09 -6.70
C GLU A 211 6.75 19.09 -5.56
N SER A 212 5.74 18.37 -5.11
CA SER A 212 5.90 17.35 -4.07
C SER A 212 5.88 15.94 -4.63
N ASP A 213 5.45 15.76 -5.87
CA ASP A 213 5.39 14.48 -6.57
C ASP A 213 6.72 13.72 -6.47
N GLN A 214 6.60 12.45 -6.06
CA GLN A 214 7.72 11.55 -5.91
C GLN A 214 7.92 10.76 -7.21
N TYR A 215 9.08 10.99 -7.82
CA TYR A 215 9.53 10.22 -8.96
C TYR A 215 10.58 9.19 -8.52
N MET A 216 10.37 7.95 -8.94
CA MET A 216 11.30 6.85 -8.72
C MET A 216 12.04 6.49 -10.00
N LEU A 217 13.31 6.15 -9.82
CA LEU A 217 14.20 5.66 -10.85
C LEU A 217 14.18 4.13 -10.88
N PRO A 218 14.39 3.50 -12.05
CA PRO A 218 14.27 2.05 -12.22
C PRO A 218 15.13 1.24 -11.24
N TYR A 219 16.33 1.72 -10.92
CA TYR A 219 17.22 1.00 -9.99
C TYR A 219 16.64 0.91 -8.57
N GLN A 220 15.78 1.85 -8.16
CA GLN A 220 15.12 1.84 -6.85
C GLN A 220 14.03 0.76 -6.77
N LEU A 221 13.53 0.30 -7.93
CA LEU A 221 12.49 -0.72 -8.02
C LEU A 221 13.05 -2.16 -8.05
N GLY A 222 14.36 -2.33 -8.26
CA GLY A 222 14.99 -3.64 -8.32
C GLY A 222 14.28 -4.58 -9.32
N ARG A 223 13.74 -5.69 -8.83
CA ARG A 223 13.03 -6.68 -9.66
C ARG A 223 11.67 -6.21 -10.21
N GLN A 224 11.14 -5.09 -9.72
CA GLN A 224 9.88 -4.50 -10.20
C GLN A 224 10.09 -3.51 -11.36
N ALA A 225 11.35 -3.25 -11.75
CA ALA A 225 11.66 -2.44 -12.92
C ALA A 225 11.27 -3.18 -14.21
N GLN A 226 10.60 -2.48 -15.12
CA GLN A 226 10.19 -2.97 -16.42
C GLN A 226 11.08 -2.38 -17.53
N PRO A 227 11.29 -3.09 -18.65
CA PRO A 227 12.04 -2.55 -19.78
C PRO A 227 11.43 -1.24 -20.30
N GLY A 228 12.24 -0.18 -20.37
CA GLY A 228 11.80 1.13 -20.84
C GLY A 228 11.41 2.13 -19.75
N ASP A 229 11.40 1.72 -18.48
CA ASP A 229 11.26 2.65 -17.36
C ASP A 229 12.37 3.71 -17.35
N GLN A 230 12.00 4.97 -17.12
CA GLN A 230 12.95 6.08 -16.99
C GLN A 230 12.71 6.87 -15.70
N GLU A 231 11.60 7.59 -15.64
CA GLU A 231 11.18 8.36 -14.48
C GLU A 231 9.72 8.02 -14.22
N ILE A 232 9.47 7.34 -13.09
CA ILE A 232 8.17 6.77 -12.77
C ILE A 232 7.55 7.61 -11.67
N LEU A 233 6.41 8.22 -11.95
CA LEU A 233 5.63 8.89 -10.92
C LEU A 233 5.06 7.84 -9.97
N GLY A 234 5.59 7.77 -8.75
CA GLY A 234 5.12 6.87 -7.70
C GLY A 234 4.01 7.50 -6.88
N ASP A 235 4.43 8.29 -5.89
CA ASP A 235 3.51 8.87 -4.93
C ASP A 235 3.21 10.32 -5.23
N THR A 236 1.92 10.64 -5.23
CA THR A 236 1.41 12.00 -5.20
C THR A 236 0.73 12.26 -3.87
N VAL A 237 0.66 13.53 -3.47
CA VAL A 237 -0.06 13.94 -2.25
C VAL A 237 -1.52 13.51 -2.34
N LEU A 238 -2.15 13.75 -3.49
CA LEU A 238 -3.55 13.41 -3.70
C LEU A 238 -3.77 11.89 -3.70
N GLY A 239 -2.96 11.13 -4.44
CA GLY A 239 -3.07 9.68 -4.55
C GLY A 239 -3.02 8.95 -3.21
N ASN A 240 -2.17 9.40 -2.28
CA ASN A 240 -2.11 8.82 -0.94
C ASN A 240 -3.30 9.23 -0.06
N VAL A 241 -3.72 10.49 -0.15
CA VAL A 241 -4.74 11.07 0.74
C VAL A 241 -6.16 10.61 0.36
N VAL A 242 -6.44 10.36 -0.94
CA VAL A 242 -7.78 9.91 -1.39
C VAL A 242 -8.20 8.55 -0.84
N THR A 243 -7.29 7.77 -0.27
CA THR A 243 -7.60 6.49 0.40
C THR A 243 -8.64 6.68 1.51
N ARG A 244 -8.52 7.72 2.34
CA ARG A 244 -9.38 7.94 3.53
C ARG A 244 -9.75 9.39 3.83
N ALA A 245 -9.36 10.32 2.97
CA ALA A 245 -9.66 11.73 3.18
C ALA A 245 -11.13 12.08 3.06
N SER A 246 -11.52 13.13 3.79
CA SER A 246 -12.83 13.76 3.64
C SER A 246 -12.93 14.51 2.30
N TYR A 247 -14.17 14.77 1.89
CA TYR A 247 -14.48 15.57 0.70
C TYR A 247 -13.73 16.91 0.74
N ALA A 248 -13.80 17.61 1.88
CA ALA A 248 -13.19 18.93 2.05
C ALA A 248 -11.68 18.91 1.82
N MET A 249 -10.98 17.88 2.31
CA MET A 249 -9.54 17.71 2.12
C MET A 249 -9.21 17.49 0.63
N VAL A 250 -9.94 16.60 -0.04
CA VAL A 250 -9.72 16.30 -1.46
C VAL A 250 -9.97 17.54 -2.32
N SER A 251 -11.10 18.22 -2.13
CA SER A 251 -11.42 19.48 -2.82
C SER A 251 -10.34 20.54 -2.59
N ARG A 252 -9.84 20.65 -1.36
CA ARG A 252 -8.80 21.60 -0.96
C ARG A 252 -7.45 21.33 -1.61
N LEU A 253 -7.05 20.06 -1.74
CA LEU A 253 -5.83 19.65 -2.45
C LEU A 253 -5.93 19.93 -3.95
N ILE A 254 -7.08 19.62 -4.58
CA ILE A 254 -7.33 19.95 -5.99
C ILE A 254 -7.29 21.47 -6.20
N ALA A 255 -7.89 22.25 -5.30
CA ALA A 255 -7.84 23.71 -5.34
C ALA A 255 -6.42 24.27 -5.17
N ALA A 256 -5.54 23.59 -4.43
CA ALA A 256 -4.12 23.93 -4.34
C ALA A 256 -3.27 23.41 -5.51
N GLY A 257 -3.90 22.83 -6.53
CA GLY A 257 -3.25 22.48 -7.80
C GLY A 257 -2.86 21.01 -7.94
N ALA A 258 -3.37 20.12 -7.08
CA ALA A 258 -3.30 18.68 -7.32
C ALA A 258 -4.07 18.31 -8.59
N ASP A 259 -3.50 17.45 -9.43
CA ASP A 259 -4.19 16.94 -10.61
C ASP A 259 -5.09 15.75 -10.23
N ALA A 260 -6.40 15.93 -10.36
CA ALA A 260 -7.41 14.91 -10.09
C ALA A 260 -7.33 13.69 -11.03
N HIS A 261 -6.63 13.84 -12.17
CA HIS A 261 -6.47 12.81 -13.19
C HIS A 261 -5.02 12.35 -13.33
N VAL A 262 -4.17 12.67 -12.36
CA VAL A 262 -2.77 12.24 -12.37
C VAL A 262 -2.69 10.73 -12.58
N VAL A 263 -1.78 10.30 -13.45
CA VAL A 263 -1.52 8.89 -13.71
C VAL A 263 -0.22 8.55 -13.00
N GLN A 264 -0.34 7.72 -11.97
CA GLN A 264 0.76 7.31 -11.13
C GLN A 264 0.89 5.79 -11.09
N THR A 265 1.99 5.35 -10.52
CA THR A 265 2.20 3.97 -10.16
C THR A 265 1.78 3.76 -8.71
N TRP A 266 0.89 2.78 -8.49
CA TRP A 266 0.42 2.40 -7.17
C TRP A 266 1.11 1.12 -6.70
N TYR A 267 1.57 1.15 -5.46
CA TYR A 267 2.22 0.03 -4.79
C TYR A 267 1.29 -0.42 -3.66
N ASP A 268 0.43 -1.38 -3.96
CA ASP A 268 -0.45 -1.95 -2.94
C ASP A 268 0.31 -3.04 -2.14
N PRO A 269 0.53 -2.86 -0.81
CA PRO A 269 1.15 -3.88 0.02
C PRO A 269 0.29 -5.15 0.20
N CYS A 270 -1.00 -5.10 -0.12
CA CYS A 270 -2.00 -6.09 0.28
C CYS A 270 -2.80 -6.76 -0.88
N GLY A 271 -2.82 -6.17 -2.08
CA GLY A 271 -3.78 -6.53 -3.14
C GLY A 271 -3.36 -7.56 -4.19
N PHE A 272 -2.08 -7.82 -4.41
CA PHE A 272 -1.63 -8.64 -5.57
C PHE A 272 -0.81 -9.87 -5.23
N GLY A 273 -0.90 -10.47 -4.03
CA GLY A 273 -0.24 -11.76 -3.72
C GLY A 273 1.31 -11.81 -3.82
N HIS A 274 1.94 -10.79 -4.43
CA HIS A 274 3.33 -10.74 -4.86
C HIS A 274 3.87 -9.29 -4.92
N GLY A 275 3.24 -8.33 -4.23
CA GLY A 275 3.74 -6.95 -4.16
C GLY A 275 4.04 -6.35 -5.53
N LEU A 276 3.15 -6.55 -6.50
CA LEU A 276 3.35 -6.11 -7.88
C LEU A 276 2.97 -4.64 -8.04
N ARG A 277 3.86 -3.91 -8.69
CA ARG A 277 3.69 -2.53 -9.13
C ARG A 277 2.54 -2.44 -10.13
N CYS A 278 1.55 -1.56 -9.90
CA CYS A 278 0.49 -1.26 -10.86
C CYS A 278 0.69 0.15 -11.42
N SER A 279 0.97 0.26 -12.72
CA SER A 279 1.10 1.55 -13.42
C SER A 279 -0.21 1.95 -14.08
N GLY A 280 -0.33 3.20 -14.53
CA GLY A 280 -1.56 3.68 -15.18
C GLY A 280 -2.68 4.06 -14.21
N VAL A 281 -2.41 4.15 -12.90
CA VAL A 281 -3.41 4.27 -11.84
C VAL A 281 -3.74 5.74 -11.60
N THR A 282 -5.04 6.07 -11.49
CA THR A 282 -5.51 7.43 -11.16
C THR A 282 -6.01 7.53 -9.72
N PRO A 283 -6.13 8.74 -9.13
CA PRO A 283 -6.76 8.93 -7.82
C PRO A 283 -8.14 8.28 -7.70
N LEU A 284 -8.90 8.20 -8.80
CA LEU A 284 -10.21 7.53 -8.80
C LEU A 284 -10.09 6.01 -8.62
N HIS A 285 -9.08 5.36 -9.21
CA HIS A 285 -8.83 3.93 -9.00
C HIS A 285 -8.56 3.65 -7.51
N ILE A 286 -7.67 4.45 -6.91
CA ILE A 286 -7.28 4.33 -5.50
C ILE A 286 -8.49 4.58 -4.60
N ALA A 287 -9.20 5.70 -4.77
CA ALA A 287 -10.39 6.02 -3.97
C ALA A 287 -11.49 4.94 -4.11
N SER A 288 -11.59 4.33 -5.29
CA SER A 288 -12.52 3.22 -5.56
C SER A 288 -12.14 1.97 -4.78
N GLN A 289 -10.87 1.58 -4.73
CA GLN A 289 -10.42 0.41 -3.96
C GLN A 289 -10.69 0.54 -2.46
N TYR A 290 -10.49 1.75 -1.91
CA TYR A 290 -10.76 2.04 -0.49
C TYR A 290 -12.23 2.37 -0.18
N TRP A 291 -13.11 2.33 -1.19
CA TRP A 291 -14.52 2.75 -1.06
C TRP A 291 -14.70 4.12 -0.40
N ASN A 292 -13.78 5.05 -0.66
CA ASN A 292 -13.85 6.38 -0.11
C ASN A 292 -14.86 7.23 -0.91
N LEU A 293 -16.13 7.12 -0.53
CA LEU A 293 -17.25 7.81 -1.18
C LEU A 293 -17.04 9.32 -1.22
N ASP A 294 -16.47 9.91 -0.16
CA ASP A 294 -16.22 11.34 -0.06
C ASP A 294 -15.15 11.79 -1.06
N ALA A 295 -14.06 11.03 -1.18
CA ALA A 295 -13.01 11.30 -2.16
C ALA A 295 -13.50 11.09 -3.59
N ILE A 296 -14.25 10.03 -3.87
CA ILE A 296 -14.82 9.81 -5.21
C ILE A 296 -15.76 10.96 -5.58
N GLN A 297 -16.61 11.40 -4.66
CA GLN A 297 -17.52 12.53 -4.90
C GLN A 297 -16.74 13.82 -5.18
N ALA A 298 -15.73 14.13 -4.36
CA ALA A 298 -14.89 15.32 -4.58
C ALA A 298 -14.15 15.25 -5.92
N LEU A 299 -13.57 14.10 -6.28
CA LEU A 299 -12.89 13.88 -7.56
C LEU A 299 -13.84 14.06 -8.74
N VAL A 300 -15.07 13.53 -8.66
CA VAL A 300 -16.10 13.67 -9.70
C VAL A 300 -16.55 15.13 -9.84
N GLU A 301 -16.83 15.82 -8.73
CA GLU A 301 -17.30 17.21 -8.75
C GLU A 301 -16.21 18.19 -9.21
N HIS A 302 -14.94 17.91 -8.88
CA HIS A 302 -13.79 18.73 -9.25
C HIS A 302 -12.96 18.18 -10.42
N ARG A 303 -13.55 17.30 -11.25
CA ARG A 303 -12.90 16.67 -12.43
C ARG A 303 -12.42 17.64 -13.53
N GLY A 304 -12.68 18.94 -13.41
CA GLY A 304 -12.27 19.92 -14.41
C GLY A 304 -12.93 19.68 -15.77
N ARG A 305 -12.12 19.55 -16.82
CA ARG A 305 -12.60 19.43 -18.23
C ARG A 305 -12.90 17.99 -18.67
N ILE A 306 -12.41 16.99 -17.93
CA ILE A 306 -12.59 15.58 -18.27
C ILE A 306 -14.06 15.19 -18.00
N GLY A 307 -14.67 14.49 -18.95
CA GLY A 307 -16.04 13.98 -18.79
C GLY A 307 -16.10 12.84 -17.76
N LEU A 308 -17.23 12.68 -17.07
CA LEU A 308 -17.41 11.60 -16.10
C LEU A 308 -17.14 10.23 -16.75
N THR A 309 -17.69 9.99 -17.94
CA THR A 309 -17.49 8.75 -18.69
C THR A 309 -16.00 8.48 -18.97
N GLU A 310 -15.24 9.47 -19.42
CA GLU A 310 -13.80 9.32 -19.66
C GLU A 310 -13.05 8.98 -18.36
N MET A 311 -13.41 9.65 -17.28
CA MET A 311 -12.81 9.44 -15.96
C MET A 311 -13.05 8.02 -15.40
N VAL A 312 -14.28 7.51 -15.50
CA VAL A 312 -14.65 6.17 -14.99
C VAL A 312 -14.29 5.04 -15.94
N THR A 313 -14.06 5.33 -17.23
CA THR A 313 -13.62 4.33 -18.24
C THR A 313 -12.12 4.24 -18.39
N ARG A 314 -11.36 5.16 -17.78
CA ARG A 314 -9.89 5.13 -17.79
C ARG A 314 -9.42 3.81 -17.23
N ARG A 315 -8.45 3.19 -17.89
CA ARG A 315 -7.87 1.90 -17.49
C ARG A 315 -6.45 2.11 -17.01
N ASP A 316 -6.06 1.33 -16.02
CA ASP A 316 -4.67 1.13 -15.65
C ASP A 316 -3.92 0.31 -16.70
N ASP A 317 -2.63 0.07 -16.48
CA ASP A 317 -1.77 -0.64 -17.43
C ASP A 317 -2.08 -2.14 -17.52
N ASN A 318 -2.91 -2.69 -16.63
CA ASN A 318 -3.45 -4.05 -16.71
C ASN A 318 -4.83 -4.07 -17.39
N GLY A 319 -5.37 -2.91 -17.80
CA GLY A 319 -6.68 -2.79 -18.42
C GLY A 319 -7.85 -2.69 -17.44
N LEU A 320 -7.60 -2.51 -16.14
CA LEU A 320 -8.64 -2.43 -15.13
C LEU A 320 -9.14 -0.98 -15.00
N PRO A 321 -10.46 -0.73 -15.15
CA PRO A 321 -11.06 0.54 -14.78
C PRO A 321 -11.29 0.65 -13.25
N PRO A 322 -11.61 1.85 -12.71
CA PRO A 322 -11.89 2.05 -11.28
C PRO A 322 -12.95 1.11 -10.70
N LEU A 323 -13.92 0.68 -11.52
CA LEU A 323 -14.91 -0.32 -11.11
C LEU A 323 -14.30 -1.67 -10.72
N HIS A 324 -13.28 -2.13 -11.44
CA HIS A 324 -12.60 -3.39 -11.09
C HIS A 324 -11.84 -3.23 -9.76
N TRP A 325 -11.21 -2.07 -9.55
CA TRP A 325 -10.57 -1.70 -8.28
C TRP A 325 -11.55 -1.66 -7.11
N ALA A 326 -12.74 -1.08 -7.29
CA ALA A 326 -13.79 -1.11 -6.28
C ALA A 326 -14.21 -2.54 -5.89
N LEU A 327 -14.22 -3.46 -6.84
CA LEU A 327 -14.64 -4.84 -6.58
C LEU A 327 -13.55 -5.66 -5.90
N MET A 328 -12.27 -5.33 -6.07
CA MET A 328 -11.18 -5.96 -5.29
C MET A 328 -11.30 -5.60 -3.81
N GLY A 329 -11.46 -4.31 -3.52
CA GLY A 329 -11.48 -3.76 -2.16
C GLY A 329 -10.10 -3.80 -1.49
N ASP A 330 -9.89 -2.92 -0.51
CA ASP A 330 -8.73 -2.98 0.37
C ASP A 330 -9.00 -3.84 1.62
N LYS A 331 -8.10 -4.76 1.94
CA LYS A 331 -8.28 -5.71 3.06
C LYS A 331 -8.31 -4.99 4.42
N ASP A 332 -7.42 -4.01 4.60
CA ASP A 332 -7.30 -3.28 5.85
C ASP A 332 -8.53 -2.39 6.06
N GLU A 333 -9.07 -1.78 5.00
CA GLU A 333 -10.32 -1.04 5.03
C GLU A 333 -11.49 -1.96 5.39
N ILE A 334 -11.66 -3.09 4.69
CA ILE A 334 -12.73 -4.07 4.96
C ILE A 334 -12.69 -4.54 6.41
N ALA A 335 -11.49 -4.83 6.95
CA ALA A 335 -11.31 -5.27 8.33
C ALA A 335 -11.74 -4.22 9.37
N THR A 336 -11.84 -2.94 8.99
CA THR A 336 -12.31 -1.88 9.88
C THR A 336 -13.83 -1.67 9.84
N LEU A 337 -14.56 -2.37 8.98
CA LEU A 337 -15.99 -2.19 8.74
C LEU A 337 -16.85 -3.31 9.37
N THR A 338 -18.09 -2.97 9.72
CA THR A 338 -19.11 -3.97 10.05
C THR A 338 -19.68 -4.57 8.75
N PRO A 339 -20.26 -5.78 8.78
CA PRO A 339 -20.82 -6.40 7.57
C PRO A 339 -21.83 -5.51 6.83
N SER A 340 -22.70 -4.80 7.56
CA SER A 340 -23.67 -3.88 6.93
C SER A 340 -22.99 -2.68 6.26
N GLU A 341 -21.89 -2.18 6.83
CA GLU A 341 -21.12 -1.09 6.23
C GLU A 341 -20.34 -1.57 5.00
N VAL A 342 -19.81 -2.80 5.00
CA VAL A 342 -19.15 -3.42 3.84
C VAL A 342 -20.11 -3.47 2.66
N THR A 343 -21.28 -4.11 2.81
CA THR A 343 -22.30 -4.15 1.75
C THR A 343 -22.65 -2.75 1.28
N SER A 344 -22.96 -1.84 2.22
CA SER A 344 -23.43 -0.49 1.91
C SER A 344 -22.39 0.31 1.11
N ARG A 345 -21.12 0.30 1.55
CA ARG A 345 -20.05 1.05 0.89
C ARG A 345 -19.72 0.47 -0.48
N LEU A 346 -19.58 -0.85 -0.61
CA LEU A 346 -19.32 -1.50 -1.90
C LEU A 346 -20.40 -1.12 -2.93
N LEU A 347 -21.68 -1.31 -2.59
CA LEU A 347 -22.78 -1.02 -3.52
C LEU A 347 -22.90 0.47 -3.84
N ARG A 348 -22.63 1.35 -2.87
CA ARG A 348 -22.63 2.81 -3.10
C ARG A 348 -21.47 3.24 -4.00
N THR A 349 -20.27 2.69 -3.81
CA THR A 349 -19.11 2.96 -4.67
C THR A 349 -19.41 2.54 -6.12
N VAL A 350 -19.92 1.32 -6.30
CA VAL A 350 -20.35 0.79 -7.60
C VAL A 350 -21.37 1.75 -8.25
N LYS A 351 -22.38 2.23 -7.51
CA LYS A 351 -23.36 3.19 -8.06
C LYS A 351 -22.77 4.58 -8.36
N LEU A 352 -21.84 5.06 -7.53
CA LEU A 352 -21.23 6.38 -7.67
C LEU A 352 -20.32 6.49 -8.89
N LEU A 353 -19.72 5.37 -9.32
CA LEU A 353 -18.96 5.26 -10.56
C LEU A 353 -19.85 5.30 -11.83
N ASP A 354 -21.16 5.52 -11.69
CA ASP A 354 -22.15 5.70 -12.76
C ASP A 354 -22.02 4.66 -13.87
N ILE A 355 -22.15 3.40 -13.48
CA ILE A 355 -21.86 2.25 -14.33
C ILE A 355 -22.96 2.13 -15.38
N GLY A 356 -22.67 2.55 -16.61
CA GLY A 356 -23.44 2.13 -17.77
C GLY A 356 -23.18 0.66 -18.13
N PRO A 357 -24.02 0.01 -18.98
CA PRO A 357 -23.78 -1.34 -19.49
C PRO A 357 -22.38 -1.52 -20.11
N ALA A 358 -21.85 -0.48 -20.75
CA ALA A 358 -20.50 -0.49 -21.31
C ALA A 358 -19.40 -0.74 -20.26
N MET A 359 -19.61 -0.32 -19.00
CA MET A 359 -18.61 -0.49 -17.94
C MET A 359 -18.59 -1.88 -17.34
N VAL A 360 -19.75 -2.54 -17.20
CA VAL A 360 -19.80 -3.95 -16.77
C VAL A 360 -19.26 -4.91 -17.83
N ASN A 361 -19.21 -4.48 -19.09
CA ASN A 361 -18.70 -5.27 -20.21
C ASN A 361 -17.18 -5.12 -20.45
N VAL A 362 -16.49 -4.31 -19.65
CA VAL A 362 -15.03 -4.18 -19.76
C VAL A 362 -14.34 -5.46 -19.32
N LYS A 363 -13.35 -5.86 -20.12
CA LYS A 363 -12.39 -6.93 -19.81
C LYS A 363 -11.01 -6.32 -19.63
N ASP A 364 -10.27 -6.85 -18.66
CA ASP A 364 -8.85 -6.52 -18.45
C ASP A 364 -7.95 -7.23 -19.49
N GLN A 365 -6.64 -7.09 -19.37
CA GLN A 365 -5.67 -7.76 -20.25
C GLN A 365 -5.66 -9.29 -20.09
N ALA A 366 -6.04 -9.80 -18.93
CA ALA A 366 -6.21 -11.23 -18.66
C ALA A 366 -7.61 -11.74 -19.02
N ASN A 367 -8.40 -10.96 -19.76
CA ASN A 367 -9.78 -11.27 -20.15
C ASN A 367 -10.76 -11.48 -18.96
N LYS A 368 -10.39 -11.04 -17.76
CA LYS A 368 -11.23 -11.01 -16.56
C LYS A 368 -12.24 -9.87 -16.65
N THR A 369 -13.39 -10.10 -16.05
CA THR A 369 -14.54 -9.18 -16.07
C THR A 369 -14.88 -8.70 -14.67
N VAL A 370 -15.74 -7.69 -14.54
CA VAL A 370 -16.27 -7.24 -13.24
C VAL A 370 -16.78 -8.39 -12.36
N LEU A 371 -17.39 -9.42 -12.95
CA LEU A 371 -17.89 -10.58 -12.19
C LEU A 371 -16.76 -11.46 -11.65
N HIS A 372 -15.63 -11.59 -12.36
CA HIS A 372 -14.45 -12.29 -11.85
C HIS A 372 -13.92 -11.57 -10.59
N TYR A 373 -13.81 -10.24 -10.64
CA TYR A 373 -13.36 -9.44 -9.50
C TYR A 373 -14.36 -9.45 -8.34
N ALA A 374 -15.66 -9.33 -8.60
CA ALA A 374 -16.68 -9.39 -7.56
C ALA A 374 -16.67 -10.72 -6.79
N ILE A 375 -16.41 -11.83 -7.50
CA ILE A 375 -16.35 -13.18 -6.91
C ILE A 375 -15.01 -13.44 -6.20
N ASN A 376 -13.92 -12.84 -6.70
CA ASN A 376 -12.58 -12.94 -6.12
C ASN A 376 -12.27 -11.85 -5.06
N SER A 377 -13.28 -11.08 -4.66
CA SER A 377 -13.13 -9.96 -3.74
C SER A 377 -12.81 -10.42 -2.32
N HIS A 378 -12.29 -9.51 -1.49
CA HIS A 378 -11.98 -9.79 -0.08
C HIS A 378 -13.21 -9.69 0.86
N VAL A 379 -14.42 -9.56 0.31
CA VAL A 379 -15.64 -9.42 1.11
C VAL A 379 -16.29 -10.76 1.44
N GLY A 380 -17.21 -10.75 2.39
CA GLY A 380 -17.97 -11.95 2.74
C GLY A 380 -18.91 -12.41 1.62
N ASP A 381 -19.34 -13.66 1.71
CA ASP A 381 -20.21 -14.31 0.72
C ASP A 381 -21.51 -13.54 0.44
N ALA A 382 -22.11 -12.94 1.47
CA ALA A 382 -23.34 -12.15 1.35
C ALA A 382 -23.11 -10.84 0.59
N ASP A 383 -22.01 -10.15 0.87
CA ASP A 383 -21.60 -8.91 0.20
C ASP A 383 -21.27 -9.18 -1.27
N CYS A 384 -20.53 -10.26 -1.54
CA CYS A 384 -20.23 -10.75 -2.88
C CYS A 384 -21.53 -11.01 -3.67
N LEU A 385 -22.49 -11.74 -3.09
CA LEU A 385 -23.78 -12.00 -3.72
C LEU A 385 -24.55 -10.71 -4.02
N ALA A 386 -24.54 -9.74 -3.09
CA ALA A 386 -25.19 -8.45 -3.29
C ALA A 386 -24.54 -7.65 -4.44
N ALA A 387 -23.21 -7.64 -4.51
CA ALA A 387 -22.47 -6.98 -5.59
C ALA A 387 -22.76 -7.64 -6.95
N VAL A 388 -22.75 -8.98 -7.03
CA VAL A 388 -23.08 -9.70 -8.26
C VAL A 388 -24.52 -9.41 -8.72
N LYS A 389 -25.50 -9.42 -7.81
CA LYS A 389 -26.89 -9.05 -8.14
C LYS A 389 -26.96 -7.63 -8.72
N LEU A 390 -26.33 -6.66 -8.07
CA LEU A 390 -26.28 -5.28 -8.57
C LEU A 390 -25.63 -5.20 -9.95
N LEU A 391 -24.50 -5.88 -10.19
CA LEU A 391 -23.84 -5.87 -11.49
C LEU A 391 -24.72 -6.48 -12.59
N LEU A 392 -25.50 -7.51 -12.28
CA LEU A 392 -26.43 -8.14 -13.22
C LEU A 392 -27.65 -7.26 -13.54
N GLU A 393 -28.06 -6.36 -12.64
CA GLU A 393 -29.11 -5.37 -12.91
C GLU A 393 -28.74 -4.44 -14.09
N TYR A 394 -27.45 -4.20 -14.30
CA TYR A 394 -26.93 -3.42 -15.44
C TYR A 394 -26.92 -4.21 -16.77
N ARG A 395 -27.39 -5.46 -16.77
CA ARG A 395 -27.53 -6.34 -17.95
C ARG A 395 -26.22 -6.47 -18.74
N PRO A 396 -25.16 -7.05 -18.13
CA PRO A 396 -23.94 -7.34 -18.87
C PRO A 396 -24.21 -8.30 -20.03
N ASP A 397 -23.39 -8.20 -21.07
CA ASP A 397 -23.51 -9.06 -22.24
C ASP A 397 -23.27 -10.54 -21.85
N ARG A 398 -23.92 -11.46 -22.56
CA ARG A 398 -23.84 -12.91 -22.23
C ARG A 398 -22.42 -13.48 -22.32
N ASP A 399 -21.56 -12.86 -23.13
CA ASP A 399 -20.15 -13.24 -23.26
C ASP A 399 -19.33 -12.85 -22.02
N ILE A 400 -19.78 -11.89 -21.22
CA ILE A 400 -19.12 -11.47 -19.97
C ILE A 400 -19.23 -12.54 -18.90
N LEU A 401 -20.39 -13.22 -18.80
CA LEU A 401 -20.59 -14.33 -17.85
C LEU A 401 -19.79 -15.57 -18.24
N ASN A 402 -19.46 -15.72 -19.52
CA ASN A 402 -18.79 -16.89 -20.08
C ASN A 402 -17.35 -16.58 -20.52
N ALA A 403 -16.85 -15.39 -20.17
CA ALA A 403 -15.47 -15.01 -20.44
C ALA A 403 -14.53 -15.99 -19.71
N ARG A 404 -13.51 -16.43 -20.44
CA ARG A 404 -12.46 -17.32 -19.95
C ARG A 404 -11.23 -16.46 -19.72
N ASP A 405 -10.78 -16.37 -18.48
CA ASP A 405 -9.55 -15.62 -18.20
C ASP A 405 -8.34 -16.28 -18.88
N THR A 406 -7.27 -15.53 -19.00
CA THR A 406 -5.96 -15.99 -19.46
C THR A 406 -4.92 -15.84 -18.35
N ASP A 407 -5.34 -15.95 -17.09
CA ASP A 407 -4.47 -15.89 -15.94
C ASP A 407 -3.52 -17.10 -15.95
N ALA A 408 -2.23 -16.87 -15.75
CA ALA A 408 -1.24 -17.94 -15.75
C ALA A 408 -1.52 -19.00 -14.68
N ASP A 409 -2.09 -18.60 -13.54
CA ASP A 409 -2.36 -19.53 -12.43
C ASP A 409 -3.55 -20.46 -12.72
N ARG A 410 -4.58 -19.95 -13.43
CA ARG A 410 -5.86 -20.64 -13.62
C ARG A 410 -6.44 -20.42 -15.02
N PRO A 411 -5.69 -20.74 -16.07
CA PRO A 411 -6.03 -20.29 -17.40
C PRO A 411 -7.33 -20.92 -17.90
N GLY A 412 -8.12 -20.10 -18.57
CA GLY A 412 -9.41 -20.46 -19.14
C GLY A 412 -10.56 -20.49 -18.14
N SER A 413 -10.35 -20.06 -16.89
CA SER A 413 -11.39 -20.10 -15.86
C SER A 413 -12.51 -19.09 -16.15
N THR A 414 -13.75 -19.50 -15.93
CA THR A 414 -14.94 -18.63 -15.99
C THR A 414 -15.38 -18.18 -14.60
N VAL A 415 -16.33 -17.25 -14.51
CA VAL A 415 -16.91 -16.79 -13.24
C VAL A 415 -17.42 -17.94 -12.35
N LEU A 416 -17.97 -18.99 -12.95
CA LEU A 416 -18.43 -20.19 -12.23
C LEU A 416 -17.27 -20.99 -11.65
N HIS A 417 -16.13 -21.06 -12.35
CA HIS A 417 -14.91 -21.66 -11.82
C HIS A 417 -14.37 -20.89 -10.62
N TYR A 418 -14.39 -19.55 -10.67
CA TYR A 418 -13.99 -18.70 -9.53
C TYR A 418 -14.92 -18.88 -8.33
N ALA A 419 -16.23 -18.94 -8.56
CA ALA A 419 -17.23 -19.08 -7.50
C ALA A 419 -17.01 -20.35 -6.66
N VAL A 420 -16.56 -21.44 -7.30
CA VAL A 420 -16.24 -22.70 -6.64
C VAL A 420 -14.88 -22.66 -5.93
N SER A 421 -13.90 -21.95 -6.49
CA SER A 421 -12.51 -21.94 -6.01
C SER A 421 -12.21 -21.01 -4.82
N HIS A 422 -12.94 -19.90 -4.63
CA HIS A 422 -12.56 -18.84 -3.66
C HIS A 422 -13.23 -18.87 -2.29
N ARG A 423 -14.06 -19.86 -2.00
CA ARG A 423 -14.80 -19.89 -0.72
C ARG A 423 -14.08 -20.79 0.27
N THR A 424 -13.80 -20.32 1.48
CA THR A 424 -13.17 -21.11 2.54
C THR A 424 -14.16 -22.09 3.19
N ASP A 425 -13.65 -22.96 4.06
CA ASP A 425 -14.10 -24.30 4.44
C ASP A 425 -15.48 -24.51 5.10
N ASP A 426 -16.38 -23.52 5.12
CA ASP A 426 -17.67 -23.63 5.84
C ASP A 426 -18.74 -24.41 5.06
N GLY A 427 -18.45 -25.66 4.72
CA GLY A 427 -19.39 -26.64 4.20
C GLY A 427 -20.03 -26.29 2.85
N VAL A 428 -20.12 -27.29 1.98
CA VAL A 428 -20.76 -27.22 0.64
C VAL A 428 -22.31 -27.05 0.73
N ARG A 429 -22.84 -26.39 1.78
CA ARG A 429 -24.27 -26.15 2.03
C ARG A 429 -24.62 -24.70 2.39
N CYS A 430 -23.72 -23.74 2.16
CA CYS A 430 -24.07 -22.33 2.31
C CYS A 430 -25.15 -21.94 1.28
N GLU A 431 -26.36 -21.61 1.73
CA GLU A 431 -27.46 -21.18 0.85
C GLU A 431 -27.04 -20.02 -0.06
N ILE A 432 -26.17 -19.13 0.44
CA ILE A 432 -25.65 -17.98 -0.31
C ILE A 432 -24.79 -18.43 -1.50
N PHE A 433 -24.01 -19.50 -1.36
CA PHE A 433 -23.23 -20.07 -2.46
C PHE A 433 -24.13 -20.65 -3.56
N LEU A 434 -25.14 -21.43 -3.18
CA LEU A 434 -26.11 -21.96 -4.15
C LEU A 434 -26.91 -20.85 -4.82
N GLN A 435 -27.28 -19.81 -4.06
CA GLN A 435 -27.92 -18.62 -4.61
C GLN A 435 -27.02 -17.90 -5.63
N LEU A 436 -25.72 -17.76 -5.34
CA LEU A 436 -24.78 -17.16 -6.29
C LEU A 436 -24.72 -17.95 -7.60
N LEU A 437 -24.53 -19.28 -7.52
CA LEU A 437 -24.49 -20.13 -8.70
C LEU A 437 -25.80 -20.06 -9.50
N ASN A 438 -26.94 -20.14 -8.80
CA ASN A 438 -28.25 -20.05 -9.43
C ASN A 438 -28.44 -18.71 -10.15
N VAL A 439 -28.07 -17.59 -9.51
CA VAL A 439 -28.16 -16.26 -10.12
C VAL A 439 -27.29 -16.17 -11.37
N LEU A 440 -26.05 -16.66 -11.33
CA LEU A 440 -25.16 -16.64 -12.51
C LEU A 440 -25.71 -17.49 -13.66
N VAL A 441 -26.18 -18.71 -13.37
CA VAL A 441 -26.73 -19.63 -14.39
C VAL A 441 -28.05 -19.07 -14.97
N MET A 442 -28.94 -18.54 -14.13
CA MET A 442 -30.18 -17.90 -14.59
C MET A 442 -29.92 -16.73 -15.55
N HIS A 443 -28.81 -16.02 -15.36
CA HIS A 443 -28.39 -14.91 -16.23
C HIS A 443 -27.52 -15.35 -17.41
N GLY A 444 -27.31 -16.66 -17.60
CA GLY A 444 -26.69 -17.22 -18.80
C GLY A 444 -25.23 -17.65 -18.68
N ALA A 445 -24.69 -17.81 -17.47
CA ALA A 445 -23.43 -18.49 -17.25
C ALA A 445 -23.57 -20.00 -17.55
N ASP A 446 -22.67 -20.54 -18.36
CA ASP A 446 -22.70 -21.93 -18.82
C ASP A 446 -21.85 -22.84 -17.91
N PRO A 447 -22.46 -23.75 -17.14
CA PRO A 447 -21.75 -24.66 -16.24
C PRO A 447 -20.99 -25.78 -16.98
N SER A 448 -21.24 -25.97 -18.28
CA SER A 448 -20.55 -26.98 -19.09
C SER A 448 -19.20 -26.52 -19.65
N MET A 449 -18.91 -25.21 -19.55
CA MET A 449 -17.64 -24.64 -19.98
C MET A 449 -16.46 -25.23 -19.21
N CYS A 450 -15.39 -25.51 -19.94
CA CYS A 450 -14.15 -26.01 -19.37
C CYS A 450 -13.08 -24.91 -19.29
N ASP A 451 -12.24 -25.00 -18.25
CA ASP A 451 -10.95 -24.32 -18.21
C ASP A 451 -9.96 -24.92 -19.23
N GLU A 452 -8.75 -24.36 -19.36
CA GLU A 452 -7.74 -24.88 -20.30
C GLU A 452 -7.28 -26.31 -19.98
N SER A 453 -7.46 -26.76 -18.74
CA SER A 453 -7.21 -28.15 -18.34
C SER A 453 -8.40 -29.08 -18.61
N SER A 454 -9.40 -28.65 -19.39
CA SER A 454 -10.63 -29.40 -19.67
C SER A 454 -11.47 -29.73 -18.41
N ARG A 455 -11.31 -28.93 -17.34
CA ARG A 455 -12.07 -29.12 -16.09
C ARG A 455 -13.28 -28.19 -16.10
N THR A 456 -14.45 -28.71 -15.75
CA THR A 456 -15.66 -27.91 -15.54
C THR A 456 -15.73 -27.39 -14.10
N MET A 457 -16.70 -26.50 -13.82
CA MET A 457 -17.00 -26.08 -12.44
C MET A 457 -17.35 -27.28 -11.53
N LEU A 458 -18.05 -28.30 -12.08
CA LEU A 458 -18.46 -29.48 -11.33
C LEU A 458 -17.27 -30.36 -10.95
N TYR A 459 -16.25 -30.45 -11.82
CA TYR A 459 -15.01 -31.13 -11.49
C TYR A 459 -14.35 -30.49 -10.27
N ARG A 460 -14.24 -29.15 -10.22
CA ARG A 460 -13.65 -28.43 -9.08
C ARG A 460 -14.47 -28.62 -7.80
N LEU A 461 -15.80 -28.63 -7.92
CA LEU A 461 -16.70 -28.85 -6.79
C LEU A 461 -16.51 -30.25 -6.18
N ALA A 462 -16.46 -31.29 -7.03
CA ALA A 462 -16.28 -32.68 -6.61
C ALA A 462 -14.90 -32.93 -5.97
N MET A 463 -13.84 -32.32 -6.51
CA MET A 463 -12.49 -32.44 -5.93
C MET A 463 -12.40 -31.85 -4.53
N ARG A 464 -13.13 -30.75 -4.28
CA ARG A 464 -13.15 -30.09 -2.98
C ARG A 464 -13.86 -30.91 -1.91
N GLU A 465 -15.01 -31.50 -2.23
CA GLU A 465 -15.69 -32.42 -1.30
C GLU A 465 -14.75 -33.56 -0.90
N ARG A 466 -14.00 -34.12 -1.86
CA ARG A 466 -13.07 -35.21 -1.62
C ARG A 466 -11.91 -34.83 -0.69
N GLN A 467 -11.40 -33.61 -0.79
CA GLN A 467 -10.35 -33.10 0.11
C GLN A 467 -10.87 -32.90 1.54
N GLN A 468 -12.10 -32.38 1.71
CA GLN A 468 -12.74 -32.26 3.03
C GLN A 468 -13.02 -33.63 3.68
N TYR A 469 -13.33 -34.66 2.88
CA TYR A 469 -13.49 -36.03 3.37
C TYR A 469 -12.19 -36.72 3.77
N GLN A 470 -11.03 -36.25 3.29
CA GLN A 470 -9.72 -36.81 3.64
C GLN A 470 -9.04 -36.06 4.80
N ALA A 471 -9.50 -34.85 5.10
CA ALA A 471 -9.02 -34.03 6.22
C ALA A 471 -9.80 -34.24 7.54
N ASN A 472 -10.96 -34.93 7.47
CA ASN A 472 -11.73 -35.42 8.62
C ASN A 472 -11.50 -36.92 8.81
#